data_AF-A0A497IZ26-F1
#
_entry.id   AF-A0A497IZ26-F1
#
_cell.length_a   1.000
_cell.length_b   1.000
_cell.length_c   1.000
_cell.angle_alpha   90.00
_cell.angle_beta   90.00
_cell.angle_gamma   90.00
#
_symmetry.space_group_name_H-M   'P 1'
#
loop_
_entity.id
_entity.type
_entity.pdbx_description
1 polymer ?
#
loop_
_entity_poly.entity_id
_entity_poly.type
_entity_poly.pdbx_seq_one_letter_code
_entity_poly.pdbx_strand_id
1 'polypeptide(L)'
;MPETPETHKEIVAIKAEIKDIKATQELNIRLNQDRYLSYVDRVIGNSKERALVFLSVNGARTLAEISKKTHIKPPNVTRAKKILEKGGLIYKLPDSGIYAKPRWVQVLNIDEYIRRKFGIEESL
;
A
#
# COMPACT_ATOMS: atom_id res chain seq x y z
N MET A 1 10.96 23.68 27.72
CA MET A 1 12.20 24.35 27.25
C MET A 1 12.02 24.65 25.77
N PRO A 2 12.17 25.89 25.31
CA PRO A 2 12.19 26.16 23.87
C PRO A 2 13.44 25.54 23.25
N GLU A 3 13.32 24.98 22.05
CA GLU A 3 14.45 24.38 21.32
C GLU A 3 15.52 25.45 21.06
N THR A 4 16.80 25.12 21.25
CA THR A 4 17.88 26.07 20.96
C THR A 4 18.04 26.23 19.43
N PRO A 5 18.52 27.39 18.95
CA PRO A 5 18.74 27.63 17.51
C PRO A 5 19.63 26.59 16.82
N GLU A 6 20.52 25.93 17.58
CA GLU A 6 21.39 24.86 17.12
C GLU A 6 20.61 23.57 16.86
N THR A 7 19.75 23.16 17.81
CA THR A 7 18.85 22.01 17.64
C THR A 7 17.91 22.20 16.45
N HIS A 8 17.44 23.43 16.21
CA HIS A 8 16.61 23.73 15.03
C HIS A 8 17.36 23.52 13.71
N LYS A 9 18.62 23.96 13.61
CA LYS A 9 19.45 23.77 12.41
C LYS A 9 19.71 22.29 12.13
N GLU A 10 20.01 21.50 13.17
CA GLU A 10 20.19 20.05 13.05
C GLU A 10 18.91 19.35 12.56
N ILE A 11 17.74 19.70 13.12
CA ILE A 11 16.45 19.15 12.66
C ILE A 11 16.19 19.47 11.19
N VAL A 12 16.49 20.69 10.74
CA VAL A 12 16.33 21.09 9.34
C VAL A 12 17.25 20.28 8.42
N ALA A 13 18.52 20.11 8.79
CA ALA A 13 19.48 19.31 8.03
C ALA A 13 19.03 17.84 7.91
N ILE A 14 18.61 17.23 9.02
CA ILE A 14 18.09 15.85 9.04
C ILE A 14 16.86 15.71 8.15
N LYS A 15 15.92 16.68 8.20
CA LYS A 15 14.73 16.65 7.34
C LYS A 15 15.09 16.76 5.85
N ALA A 16 16.10 17.55 5.50
CA ALA A 16 16.58 17.66 4.13
C ALA A 16 17.19 16.35 3.64
N GLU A 17 18.04 15.71 4.46
CA GLU A 17 18.63 14.40 4.15
C GLU A 17 17.57 13.31 3.99
N ILE A 18 16.58 13.25 4.89
CA ILE A 18 15.44 12.32 4.79
C ILE A 18 14.67 12.54 3.49
N LYS A 19 14.50 13.80 3.05
CA LYS A 19 13.81 14.12 1.80
C LYS A 19 14.60 13.59 0.59
N ASP A 20 15.92 13.77 0.59
CA ASP A 20 16.79 13.29 -0.48
C ASP A 20 16.81 11.75 -0.57
N ILE A 21 16.92 11.07 0.58
CA ILE A 21 16.82 9.61 0.67
C ILE A 21 15.49 9.12 0.09
N LYS A 22 14.36 9.76 0.43
CA LYS A 22 13.04 9.40 -0.10
C LYS A 22 12.97 9.60 -1.62
N ALA A 23 13.51 10.71 -2.13
CA ALA A 23 13.54 10.97 -3.58
C ALA A 23 14.36 9.90 -4.32
N THR A 24 15.52 9.53 -3.80
CA THR A 24 16.37 8.46 -4.35
C THR A 24 15.67 7.10 -4.31
N GLN A 25 14.98 6.78 -3.21
CA GLN A 25 14.19 5.55 -3.12
C GLN A 25 13.04 5.52 -4.14
N GLU A 26 12.32 6.63 -4.32
CA GLU A 26 11.24 6.72 -5.30
C GLU A 26 11.75 6.59 -6.74
N LEU A 27 12.91 7.19 -7.06
CA LEU A 27 13.56 6.99 -8.35
C LEU A 27 13.90 5.52 -8.59
N ASN A 28 14.52 4.85 -7.61
CA ASN A 28 14.83 3.43 -7.70
C ASN A 28 13.58 2.56 -7.87
N ILE A 29 12.47 2.89 -7.19
CA ILE A 29 11.18 2.20 -7.37
C ILE A 29 10.68 2.35 -8.82
N ARG A 30 10.73 3.57 -9.38
CA ARG A 30 10.30 3.83 -10.77
C ARG A 30 11.18 3.13 -11.79
N LEU A 31 12.50 3.12 -11.60
CA LEU A 31 13.44 2.40 -12.48
C LEU A 31 13.19 0.89 -12.50
N ASN A 32 12.63 0.33 -11.43
CA ASN A 32 12.31 -1.09 -11.31
C ASN A 32 10.82 -1.41 -11.53
N GLN A 33 10.05 -0.49 -12.12
CA GLN A 33 8.60 -0.60 -12.24
C GLN A 33 8.14 -1.96 -12.79
N ASP A 34 8.75 -2.45 -13.87
CA ASP A 34 8.36 -3.73 -14.50
C ASP A 34 8.49 -4.92 -13.55
N ARG A 35 9.53 -4.92 -12.70
CA ARG A 35 9.73 -5.95 -11.67
C ARG A 35 8.62 -5.89 -10.62
N TYR A 36 8.22 -4.69 -10.21
CA TYR A 36 7.11 -4.52 -9.26
C TYR A 36 5.76 -4.91 -9.87
N LEU A 37 5.48 -4.53 -11.12
CA LEU A 37 4.24 -4.91 -11.80
C LEU A 37 4.16 -6.44 -11.98
N SER A 38 5.25 -7.08 -12.43
CA SER A 38 5.33 -8.54 -12.54
C SER A 38 5.11 -9.23 -11.19
N TYR A 39 5.66 -8.65 -10.12
CA TYR A 39 5.46 -9.16 -8.77
C TYR A 39 4.00 -9.01 -8.30
N VAL A 40 3.40 -7.85 -8.55
CA VAL A 40 1.98 -7.59 -8.27
C VAL A 40 1.10 -8.59 -9.03
N ASP A 41 1.38 -8.84 -10.31
CA ASP A 41 0.64 -9.82 -11.11
C ASP A 41 0.76 -11.23 -10.56
N ARG A 42 1.94 -11.62 -10.10
CA ARG A 42 2.16 -12.92 -9.46
C ARG A 42 1.38 -13.05 -8.16
N VAL A 43 1.37 -12.02 -7.31
CA VAL A 43 0.66 -12.05 -6.01
C VAL A 43 -0.85 -11.89 -6.17
N ILE A 44 -1.32 -11.04 -7.09
CA ILE A 44 -2.75 -10.83 -7.35
C ILE A 44 -3.33 -11.99 -8.17
N GLY A 45 -2.58 -12.46 -9.17
CA GLY A 45 -3.01 -13.48 -10.13
C GLY A 45 -4.21 -13.02 -10.95
N ASN A 46 -5.12 -13.97 -11.21
CA ASN A 46 -6.40 -13.75 -11.91
C ASN A 46 -7.60 -13.67 -10.94
N SER A 47 -7.34 -13.50 -9.64
CA SER A 47 -8.40 -13.50 -8.62
C SER A 47 -9.05 -12.12 -8.47
N LYS A 48 -10.26 -11.96 -9.02
CA LYS A 48 -11.05 -10.72 -8.86
C LYS A 48 -11.34 -10.42 -7.39
N GLU A 49 -11.62 -11.44 -6.57
CA GLU A 49 -11.77 -11.27 -5.11
C GLU A 49 -10.52 -10.65 -4.47
N ARG A 50 -9.33 -11.13 -4.83
CA ARG A 50 -8.07 -10.61 -4.30
C ARG A 50 -7.81 -9.18 -4.75
N ALA A 51 -8.15 -8.86 -6.01
CA ALA A 51 -8.08 -7.50 -6.54
C ALA A 51 -9.01 -6.55 -5.77
N LEU A 52 -10.27 -6.95 -5.53
CA LEU A 52 -11.23 -6.16 -4.76
C LEU A 52 -10.78 -5.93 -3.32
N VAL A 53 -10.29 -6.98 -2.65
CA VAL A 53 -9.73 -6.86 -1.30
C VAL A 53 -8.54 -5.91 -1.30
N PHE A 54 -7.60 -6.05 -2.23
CA PHE A 54 -6.46 -5.14 -2.36
C PHE A 54 -6.92 -3.69 -2.56
N LEU A 55 -7.81 -3.42 -3.52
CA LEU A 55 -8.32 -2.07 -3.79
C LEU A 55 -9.05 -1.46 -2.60
N SER A 56 -9.75 -2.27 -1.80
CA SER A 56 -10.46 -1.78 -0.61
C SER A 56 -9.55 -1.41 0.58
N VAL A 57 -8.27 -1.79 0.56
CA VAL A 57 -7.30 -1.45 1.62
C VAL A 57 -6.79 -0.02 1.42
N ASN A 58 -7.02 0.86 2.39
CA ASN A 58 -6.70 2.29 2.29
C ASN A 58 -6.03 2.90 3.54
N GLY A 59 -5.65 2.10 4.53
CA GLY A 59 -5.07 2.60 5.78
C GLY A 59 -6.08 3.10 6.81
N ALA A 60 -7.38 2.94 6.57
CA ALA A 60 -8.44 3.34 7.51
C ALA A 60 -9.46 2.22 7.81
N ARG A 61 -9.42 1.10 7.07
CA ARG A 61 -10.42 0.03 7.17
C ARG A 61 -9.88 -1.24 7.84
N THR A 62 -10.71 -1.80 8.69
CA THR A 62 -10.61 -3.15 9.26
C THR A 62 -11.03 -4.22 8.26
N LEU A 63 -10.71 -5.49 8.57
CA LEU A 63 -11.16 -6.65 7.78
C LEU A 63 -12.69 -6.74 7.64
N ALA A 64 -13.44 -6.36 8.68
CA ALA A 64 -14.89 -6.39 8.67
C ALA A 64 -15.47 -5.32 7.71
N GLU A 65 -14.90 -4.12 7.71
CA GLU A 65 -15.30 -3.04 6.80
C GLU A 65 -14.93 -3.35 5.36
N ILE A 66 -13.77 -3.96 5.12
CA ILE A 66 -13.36 -4.48 3.81
C ILE A 66 -14.39 -5.49 3.29
N SER A 67 -14.81 -6.44 4.14
CA SER A 67 -15.83 -7.43 3.77
C SER A 67 -17.17 -6.79 3.42
N LYS A 68 -17.62 -5.81 4.21
CA LYS A 68 -18.85 -5.04 3.91
C LYS A 68 -18.74 -4.29 2.58
N LYS A 69 -17.64 -3.58 2.35
CA LYS A 69 -17.43 -2.73 1.16
C LYS A 69 -17.29 -3.52 -0.13
N THR A 70 -16.67 -4.70 -0.06
CA THR A 70 -16.46 -5.59 -1.22
C THR A 70 -17.60 -6.58 -1.45
N HIS A 71 -18.53 -6.72 -0.49
CA HIS A 71 -19.55 -7.77 -0.45
C HIS A 71 -18.98 -9.21 -0.50
N ILE A 72 -17.70 -9.39 -0.17
CA ILE A 72 -17.04 -10.70 -0.13
C ILE A 72 -17.23 -11.31 1.26
N LYS A 73 -17.52 -12.61 1.32
CA LYS A 73 -17.69 -13.35 2.57
C LYS A 73 -16.42 -13.25 3.44
N PRO A 74 -16.53 -13.07 4.78
CA PRO A 74 -15.38 -12.89 5.66
C PRO A 74 -14.27 -13.96 5.54
N PRO A 75 -14.57 -15.27 5.35
CA PRO A 75 -13.53 -16.28 5.12
C PRO A 75 -12.72 -16.04 3.84
N ASN A 76 -13.36 -15.60 2.76
CA ASN A 76 -12.70 -15.30 1.48
C ASN A 76 -11.84 -14.04 1.59
N VAL A 77 -12.33 -13.00 2.28
CA VAL A 77 -11.52 -11.81 2.59
C VAL A 77 -10.29 -12.19 3.42
N THR A 78 -10.46 -13.03 4.44
CA THR A 78 -9.36 -13.50 5.28
C THR A 78 -8.32 -14.27 4.47
N ARG A 79 -8.76 -15.13 3.54
CA ARG A 79 -7.86 -15.85 2.63
C ARG A 79 -7.12 -14.91 1.69
N ALA A 80 -7.82 -13.99 1.04
CA ALA A 80 -7.22 -12.99 0.15
C ALA A 80 -6.21 -12.11 0.89
N LYS A 81 -6.60 -11.59 2.06
CA LYS A 81 -5.76 -10.82 2.97
C LYS A 81 -4.46 -11.56 3.28
N LYS A 82 -4.51 -12.85 3.66
CA LYS A 82 -3.31 -13.63 4.00
C LYS A 82 -2.31 -13.69 2.84
N ILE A 83 -2.80 -13.83 1.61
CA ILE A 83 -1.97 -13.89 0.41
C ILE A 83 -1.35 -12.51 0.12
N LEU A 84 -2.15 -11.45 0.19
CA LEU A 84 -1.70 -10.08 -0.03
C LEU A 84 -0.65 -9.64 0.99
N GLU A 85 -0.84 -9.99 2.26
CA GLU A 85 0.08 -9.67 3.35
C GLU A 85 1.38 -10.49 3.24
N LYS A 86 1.29 -11.80 2.99
CA LYS A 86 2.49 -12.62 2.72
C LYS A 86 3.27 -12.12 1.50
N GLY A 87 2.56 -11.58 0.51
CA GLY A 87 3.15 -10.93 -0.65
C GLY A 87 3.60 -9.49 -0.40
N GLY A 88 3.45 -8.93 0.81
CA GLY A 88 3.87 -7.56 1.11
C GLY A 88 3.13 -6.47 0.31
N LEU A 89 1.98 -6.80 -0.29
CA LEU A 89 1.13 -5.81 -0.99
C LEU A 89 0.28 -4.99 -0.01
N ILE A 90 0.03 -5.55 1.17
CA ILE A 90 -0.64 -4.89 2.28
C ILE A 90 0.06 -5.27 3.59
N TYR A 91 -0.15 -4.48 4.63
CA TYR A 91 0.29 -4.81 5.98
C TYR A 91 -0.72 -4.34 7.01
N LYS A 92 -0.74 -4.98 8.18
CA LYS A 92 -1.55 -4.58 9.32
C LYS A 92 -0.87 -3.44 10.07
N LEU A 93 -1.60 -2.38 10.37
CA LEU A 93 -1.12 -1.35 11.29
C LEU A 93 -1.13 -1.90 12.73
N PRO A 94 -0.09 -1.63 13.54
CA PRO A 94 -0.07 -2.04 14.95
C PRO A 94 -1.32 -1.57 15.69
N ASP A 95 -1.82 -2.42 16.59
CA ASP A 95 -2.86 -2.11 17.58
C ASP A 95 -4.21 -1.59 17.08
N SER A 96 -4.45 -1.56 15.76
CA SER A 96 -5.66 -0.96 15.16
C SER A 96 -6.54 -1.95 14.41
N GLY A 97 -6.02 -3.11 14.01
CA GLY A 97 -6.78 -4.03 13.15
C GLY A 97 -6.95 -3.53 11.70
N ILE A 98 -6.41 -2.36 11.39
CA ILE A 98 -6.51 -1.68 10.10
C ILE A 98 -5.41 -2.19 9.15
N TYR A 99 -5.73 -2.21 7.86
CA TYR A 99 -4.77 -2.57 6.81
C TYR A 99 -4.39 -1.37 5.96
N ALA A 100 -3.11 -1.30 5.60
CA ALA A 100 -2.52 -0.27 4.76
C ALA A 100 -1.70 -0.88 3.61
N LYS A 101 -1.34 -0.04 2.65
CA LYS A 101 -0.49 -0.39 1.51
C LYS A 101 0.89 0.26 1.68
N PRO A 102 1.97 -0.42 1.25
CA PRO A 102 3.31 0.16 1.29
C PRO A 102 3.42 1.36 0.33
N ARG A 103 4.35 2.28 0.62
CA ARG A 103 4.53 3.51 -0.18
C ARG A 103 4.72 3.26 -1.68
N TRP A 104 5.46 2.20 -2.06
CA TRP A 104 5.75 1.89 -3.45
C TRP A 104 4.47 1.63 -4.28
N VAL A 105 3.39 1.14 -3.64
CA VAL A 105 2.09 0.96 -4.31
C VAL A 105 1.51 2.29 -4.78
N GLN A 106 1.68 3.35 -3.98
CA GLN A 106 1.26 4.70 -4.35
C GLN A 106 2.19 5.30 -5.42
N VAL A 107 3.51 5.15 -5.24
CA VAL A 107 4.52 5.67 -6.18
C VAL A 107 4.33 5.13 -7.60
N LEU A 108 3.94 3.85 -7.72
CA LEU A 108 3.72 3.18 -9.00
C LEU A 108 2.24 3.15 -9.43
N ASN A 109 1.35 3.82 -8.70
CA ASN A 109 -0.08 3.85 -8.97
C ASN A 109 -0.69 2.45 -9.23
N ILE A 110 -0.35 1.48 -8.37
CA ILE A 110 -0.73 0.07 -8.55
C ILE A 110 -2.25 -0.13 -8.47
N ASP A 111 -2.97 0.72 -7.72
CA ASP A 111 -4.43 0.65 -7.66
C ASP A 111 -5.05 0.84 -9.04
N GLU A 112 -4.57 1.84 -9.80
CA GLU A 112 -5.02 2.09 -11.17
C GLU A 112 -4.63 0.94 -12.12
N TYR A 113 -3.43 0.40 -11.97
CA TYR A 113 -2.99 -0.80 -12.70
C TYR A 113 -3.95 -1.98 -12.49
N ILE A 114 -4.31 -2.26 -11.23
CA ILE A 114 -5.23 -3.34 -10.88
C ILE A 114 -6.66 -3.08 -11.37
N ARG A 115 -7.14 -1.83 -11.27
CA ARG A 115 -8.46 -1.46 -11.83
C ARG A 115 -8.55 -1.75 -13.31
N ARG A 116 -7.54 -1.33 -14.09
CA ARG A 116 -7.47 -1.61 -15.54
C ARG A 116 -7.42 -3.10 -15.84
N LYS A 117 -6.55 -3.84 -15.13
CA LYS A 117 -6.39 -5.29 -15.33
C LYS A 117 -7.71 -6.05 -15.13
N PHE A 118 -8.53 -5.65 -14.17
CA PHE A 118 -9.77 -6.36 -13.80
C PHE A 118 -11.06 -5.68 -14.29
N GLY A 119 -10.97 -4.54 -14.99
CA GLY A 119 -12.13 -3.74 -15.40
C GLY A 119 -12.99 -3.31 -14.21
N ILE A 120 -12.36 -2.76 -13.15
CA ILE A 120 -13.03 -2.32 -11.92
C ILE A 120 -13.10 -0.80 -11.90
N GLU A 121 -14.30 -0.25 -11.79
CA GLU A 121 -14.53 1.19 -11.64
C GLU A 121 -14.14 1.71 -10.25
N GLU A 122 -13.94 3.02 -10.11
CA GLU A 122 -13.31 3.66 -8.95
C GLU A 122 -14.09 3.55 -7.62
N SER A 123 -15.35 3.11 -7.63
CA SER A 123 -16.33 3.24 -6.54
C SER A 123 -16.12 2.38 -5.26
N LEU A 124 -14.92 1.83 -5.04
CA LEU A 124 -14.55 1.00 -3.88
C LEU A 124 -14.03 1.76 -2.63
#